data_AF-E5CYK7-F1
#
_entry.id   AF-E5CYK7-F1
#
_cell.length_a   1.000
_cell.length_b   1.000
_cell.length_c   1.000
_cell.angle_alpha   90.00
_cell.angle_beta   90.00
_cell.angle_gamma   90.00
#
_symmetry.space_group_name_H-M   'P 1'
#
loop_
_entity.id
_entity.type
_entity.pdbx_description
1 polymer ?
#
loop_
_entity_poly.entity_id
_entity_poly.type
_entity_poly.pdbx_seq_one_letter_code
_entity_poly.pdbx_strand_id
1 'polypeptide(L)'
;MFTSLSAIQNAIRPSCRLPVLTPRRTLITFLASGIILGLAGCVVGVLASFPALIAVSAVILGVSLFALGLFLCRYVCPPKIVSRRPSTELPAEPTPELPEIKRPKPIAPPPPDFIPPRPLRRTIGEMLFGWNCIGSIRQMPFFLANDKTPLSFRNPSARFRAWNIPSTHTIFVSTSGQFSSLRMQSNLPAAIANATQSAAFAKRGQGGLGVNDAFPAVLTDKCWEESKPDSGILLPGECSSATWEDKNHLVPCWDEETKTYNKPLLFIQMLAPKASMYQDDSKSCYEITLQAYTACFEEAIRCGCRMIQIPLIAAFGDFVPRALSKRPKWIESAKLSLLHAVEKTAKKHASKDLVIVLTNIPQPVNL
;
A
#
# COMPACT_ATOMS: atom_id res chain seq x y z
N MET A 1 -19.64 35.00 -67.70
CA MET A 1 -20.68 34.88 -66.66
C MET A 1 -20.73 33.42 -66.21
N PHE A 2 -20.59 33.22 -64.90
CA PHE A 2 -20.87 32.03 -64.09
C PHE A 2 -20.09 30.70 -64.24
N THR A 3 -19.74 30.20 -63.04
CA THR A 3 -19.39 28.83 -62.58
C THR A 3 -18.09 28.18 -63.03
N SER A 4 -17.07 28.18 -62.15
CA SER A 4 -16.69 27.01 -61.31
C SER A 4 -15.27 27.21 -60.77
N LEU A 5 -15.14 27.79 -59.58
CA LEU A 5 -13.88 27.94 -58.84
C LEU A 5 -13.69 26.78 -57.85
N SER A 6 -13.88 25.54 -58.31
CA SER A 6 -13.77 24.33 -57.48
C SER A 6 -12.45 23.55 -57.67
N ALA A 7 -11.43 24.11 -58.33
CA ALA A 7 -10.25 23.33 -58.71
C ALA A 7 -8.87 23.89 -58.30
N ILE A 8 -8.76 25.11 -57.74
CA ILE A 8 -7.46 25.70 -57.36
C ILE A 8 -7.47 26.23 -55.92
N GLN A 9 -8.09 25.48 -55.01
CA GLN A 9 -7.86 25.61 -53.56
C GLN A 9 -7.23 24.33 -52.95
N ASN A 10 -6.78 23.40 -53.79
CA ASN A 10 -6.16 22.14 -53.39
C ASN A 10 -4.63 22.19 -53.17
N ALA A 11 -4.01 23.37 -53.09
CA ALA A 11 -2.54 23.46 -53.02
C ALA A 11 -1.95 23.93 -51.68
N ILE A 12 -2.74 24.43 -50.70
CA ILE A 12 -2.16 24.88 -49.42
C ILE A 12 -3.09 24.51 -48.25
N ARG A 13 -3.00 23.25 -47.81
CA ARG A 13 -3.34 22.87 -46.43
C ARG A 13 -2.08 22.27 -45.78
N PRO A 14 -1.34 23.01 -44.96
CA PRO A 14 -0.66 22.43 -43.83
C PRO A 14 -1.70 22.23 -42.73
N SER A 15 -1.89 20.97 -42.34
CA SER A 15 -2.63 20.55 -41.16
C SER A 15 -2.06 21.21 -39.89
N CYS A 16 -2.58 22.37 -39.50
CA CYS A 16 -2.31 22.95 -38.18
C CYS A 16 -3.19 22.28 -37.11
N ARG A 17 -2.89 21.02 -36.77
CA ARG A 17 -3.15 20.55 -35.41
C ARG A 17 -2.00 21.05 -34.55
N LEU A 18 -2.19 22.17 -33.86
CA LEU A 18 -1.34 22.51 -32.72
C LEU A 18 -1.42 21.37 -31.70
N PRO A 19 -0.29 20.83 -31.22
CA PRO A 19 -0.31 19.78 -30.21
C PRO A 19 -0.89 20.38 -28.92
N VAL A 20 -1.95 19.76 -28.41
CA VAL A 20 -2.46 20.03 -27.06
C VAL A 20 -1.35 19.61 -26.09
N LEU A 21 -0.55 20.56 -25.67
CA LEU A 21 0.47 20.39 -24.64
C LEU A 21 -0.24 20.22 -23.30
N THR A 22 -0.15 19.02 -22.73
CA THR A 22 -0.62 18.75 -21.37
C THR A 22 0.13 19.65 -20.37
N PRO A 23 -0.51 20.07 -19.26
CA PRO A 23 0.05 21.03 -18.30
C PRO A 23 1.43 20.63 -17.74
N ARG A 24 1.73 19.31 -17.72
CA ARG A 24 3.06 18.78 -17.40
C ARG A 24 4.13 19.15 -18.43
N ARG A 25 3.80 19.12 -19.73
CA ARG A 25 4.72 19.53 -20.79
C ARG A 25 4.93 21.04 -20.80
N THR A 26 3.90 21.83 -20.53
CA THR A 26 4.00 23.29 -20.40
C THR A 26 4.90 23.69 -19.23
N LEU A 27 4.79 22.99 -18.08
CA LEU A 27 5.68 23.19 -16.92
C LEU A 27 7.15 22.87 -17.26
N ILE A 28 7.39 21.77 -17.98
CA ILE A 28 8.74 21.36 -18.40
C ILE A 28 9.31 22.34 -19.43
N THR A 29 8.53 22.82 -20.40
CA THR A 29 9.01 23.83 -21.35
C THR A 29 9.26 25.18 -20.69
N PHE A 30 8.45 25.61 -19.70
CA PHE A 30 8.70 26.85 -18.95
C PHE A 30 9.92 26.76 -18.03
N LEU A 31 10.14 25.61 -17.36
CA LEU A 31 11.36 25.39 -16.56
C LEU A 31 12.59 25.29 -17.45
N ALA A 32 12.52 24.58 -18.57
CA ALA A 32 13.62 24.46 -19.51
C ALA A 32 13.96 25.80 -20.15
N SER A 33 12.97 26.59 -20.57
CA SER A 33 13.21 27.93 -21.11
C SER A 33 13.73 28.91 -20.05
N GLY A 34 13.25 28.83 -18.81
CA GLY A 34 13.77 29.63 -17.69
C GLY A 34 15.22 29.32 -17.34
N ILE A 35 15.62 28.03 -17.38
CA ILE A 35 17.01 27.61 -17.14
C ILE A 35 17.91 28.01 -18.31
N ILE A 36 17.45 27.87 -19.56
CA ILE A 36 18.22 28.26 -20.75
C ILE A 36 18.40 29.78 -20.81
N LEU A 37 17.36 30.58 -20.52
CA LEU A 37 17.46 32.04 -20.44
C LEU A 37 18.30 32.49 -19.24
N GLY A 38 18.21 31.81 -18.09
CA GLY A 38 19.03 32.08 -16.92
C GLY A 38 20.52 31.81 -17.18
N LEU A 39 20.84 30.70 -17.84
CA LEU A 39 22.22 30.37 -18.23
C LEU A 39 22.74 31.28 -19.34
N ALA A 40 21.93 31.62 -20.34
CA ALA A 40 22.30 32.60 -21.37
C ALA A 40 22.54 34.00 -20.78
N GLY A 41 21.74 34.41 -19.79
CA GLY A 41 21.94 35.66 -19.05
C GLY A 41 23.22 35.66 -18.19
N CYS A 42 23.60 34.51 -17.61
CA CYS A 42 24.86 34.37 -16.89
C CYS A 42 26.08 34.42 -17.83
N VAL A 43 25.99 33.85 -19.04
CA VAL A 43 27.08 33.89 -20.03
C VAL A 43 27.27 35.30 -20.62
N VAL A 44 26.19 36.07 -20.81
CA VAL A 44 26.27 37.46 -21.27
C VAL A 44 26.72 38.42 -20.14
N GLY A 45 26.35 38.12 -18.88
CA GLY A 45 26.79 38.89 -17.70
C GLY A 45 28.29 38.81 -17.40
N VAL A 46 28.99 37.79 -17.91
CA VAL A 46 30.45 37.66 -17.80
C VAL A 46 31.19 38.47 -18.88
N LEU A 47 30.51 38.88 -19.96
CA LEU A 47 31.14 39.55 -21.12
C LEU A 47 30.82 41.04 -21.28
N ALA A 48 29.88 41.62 -20.51
CA ALA A 48 29.61 43.05 -20.59
C ALA A 48 29.26 43.64 -19.22
N SER A 49 30.16 44.48 -18.71
CA SER A 49 30.05 45.26 -17.48
C SER A 49 28.94 46.32 -17.59
N PHE A 50 27.68 45.92 -17.48
CA PHE A 50 26.56 46.86 -17.45
C PHE A 50 25.61 46.56 -16.28
N PRO A 51 25.56 47.43 -15.25
CA PRO A 51 24.69 47.27 -14.07
C PRO A 51 23.19 47.12 -14.41
N ALA A 52 22.77 47.63 -15.57
CA ALA A 52 21.40 47.52 -16.04
C ALA A 52 20.95 46.08 -16.34
N LEU A 53 21.87 45.19 -16.77
CA LEU A 53 21.52 43.80 -17.12
C LEU A 53 21.23 42.95 -15.88
N ILE A 54 21.90 43.25 -14.75
CA ILE A 54 21.68 42.59 -13.45
C ILE A 54 20.30 42.98 -12.90
N ALA A 55 19.90 44.24 -13.05
CA ALA A 55 18.57 44.69 -12.65
C ALA A 55 17.46 44.00 -13.46
N VAL A 56 17.63 43.88 -14.78
CA VAL A 56 16.64 43.22 -15.64
C VAL A 56 16.52 41.72 -15.34
N SER A 57 17.65 41.03 -15.12
CA SER A 57 17.65 39.62 -14.76
C SER A 57 17.03 39.36 -13.39
N ALA A 58 17.28 40.23 -12.39
CA ALA A 58 16.64 40.15 -11.08
C ALA A 58 15.11 40.35 -11.16
N VAL A 59 14.63 41.27 -12.00
CA VAL A 59 13.19 41.49 -12.22
C VAL A 59 12.55 40.28 -12.89
N ILE A 60 13.18 39.71 -13.92
CA ILE A 60 12.65 38.51 -14.60
C ILE A 60 12.57 37.32 -13.63
N LEU A 61 13.58 37.15 -12.78
CA LEU A 61 13.62 36.07 -11.78
C LEU A 61 12.56 36.30 -10.69
N GLY A 62 12.37 37.53 -10.24
CA GLY A 62 11.31 37.92 -9.29
C GLY A 62 9.91 37.68 -9.84
N VAL A 63 9.63 38.07 -11.09
CA VAL A 63 8.34 37.82 -11.74
C VAL A 63 8.09 36.32 -11.93
N SER A 64 9.12 35.55 -12.27
CA SER A 64 9.02 34.09 -12.44
C SER A 64 8.72 33.37 -11.12
N LEU A 65 9.37 33.80 -10.03
CA LEU A 65 9.10 33.27 -8.68
C LEU A 65 7.72 33.69 -8.16
N PHE A 66 7.28 34.90 -8.46
CA PHE A 66 5.94 35.37 -8.11
C PHE A 66 4.84 34.61 -8.87
N ALA A 67 5.03 34.37 -10.17
CA ALA A 67 4.12 33.54 -10.96
C ALA A 67 4.06 32.10 -10.45
N LEU A 68 5.21 31.52 -10.06
CA LEU A 68 5.28 30.19 -9.44
C LEU A 68 4.54 30.17 -8.09
N GLY A 69 4.70 31.20 -7.26
CA GLY A 69 3.98 31.35 -6.00
C GLY A 69 2.46 31.45 -6.17
N LEU A 70 1.99 32.22 -7.17
CA LEU A 70 0.56 32.30 -7.52
C LEU A 70 0.01 30.95 -8.04
N PHE A 71 0.80 30.23 -8.82
CA PHE A 71 0.42 28.91 -9.33
C PHE A 71 0.31 27.87 -8.21
N LEU A 72 1.25 27.90 -7.25
CA LEU A 72 1.21 27.05 -6.06
C LEU A 72 0.04 27.42 -5.14
N CYS A 73 -0.26 28.70 -4.93
CA CYS A 73 -1.42 29.13 -4.14
C CYS A 73 -2.75 28.68 -4.77
N ARG A 74 -2.88 28.70 -6.11
CA ARG A 74 -4.07 28.20 -6.83
C ARG A 74 -4.25 26.68 -6.74
N TYR A 75 -3.18 25.92 -6.53
CA TYR A 75 -3.20 24.47 -6.40
C TYR A 75 -3.41 23.99 -4.95
N VAL A 76 -2.89 24.73 -3.97
CA VAL A 76 -3.03 24.38 -2.53
C VAL A 76 -4.34 24.90 -1.95
N CYS A 77 -4.89 26.00 -2.49
CA CYS A 77 -6.22 26.51 -2.16
C CYS A 77 -7.05 26.67 -3.45
N PRO A 78 -7.85 25.69 -3.87
CA PRO A 78 -8.71 25.86 -5.03
C PRO A 78 -9.77 26.94 -4.70
N PRO A 79 -9.93 27.99 -5.53
CA PRO A 79 -11.07 28.89 -5.39
C PRO A 79 -12.34 28.07 -5.64
N LYS A 80 -13.31 28.16 -4.72
CA LYS A 80 -14.67 27.64 -4.92
C LYS A 80 -15.32 28.42 -6.08
N ILE A 81 -15.16 27.91 -7.30
CA ILE A 81 -15.91 28.38 -8.46
C ILE A 81 -17.25 27.64 -8.45
N VAL A 82 -18.27 28.32 -7.93
CA VAL A 82 -19.67 27.93 -8.10
C VAL A 82 -19.99 28.13 -9.59
N SER A 83 -19.93 27.05 -10.36
CA SER A 83 -20.43 27.04 -11.74
C SER A 83 -21.94 26.85 -11.71
N ARG A 84 -22.67 27.96 -11.77
CA ARG A 84 -24.11 27.99 -11.99
C ARG A 84 -24.37 27.57 -13.44
N ARG A 85 -24.97 26.39 -13.65
CA ARG A 85 -25.81 26.14 -14.84
C ARG A 85 -27.27 26.12 -14.41
N PRO A 86 -28.18 26.68 -15.22
CA PRO A 86 -29.57 26.84 -14.85
C PRO A 86 -30.28 25.50 -15.02
N SER A 87 -30.73 24.92 -13.90
CA SER A 87 -31.68 23.81 -13.90
C SER A 87 -33.07 24.40 -13.82
N THR A 88 -33.85 24.08 -14.84
CA THR A 88 -35.29 24.29 -15.00
C THR A 88 -36.05 24.04 -13.69
N GLU A 89 -36.85 25.04 -13.29
CA GLU A 89 -37.75 24.99 -12.14
C GLU A 89 -38.85 23.93 -12.34
N LEU A 90 -39.00 23.05 -11.36
CA LEU A 90 -40.29 22.45 -10.99
C LEU A 90 -40.34 22.35 -9.43
N PRO A 91 -41.53 22.42 -8.82
CA PRO A 91 -41.77 23.10 -7.55
C PRO A 91 -41.31 22.33 -6.30
N ALA A 92 -41.03 23.12 -5.26
CA ALA A 92 -40.46 22.70 -3.98
C ALA A 92 -41.34 21.69 -3.22
N GLU A 93 -40.74 20.55 -2.89
CA GLU A 93 -41.21 19.63 -1.86
C GLU A 93 -40.55 20.02 -0.52
N PRO A 94 -41.31 20.09 0.59
CA PRO A 94 -40.80 20.59 1.87
C PRO A 94 -39.73 19.65 2.44
N THR A 95 -38.61 20.26 2.87
CA THR A 95 -37.47 19.60 3.49
C THR A 95 -37.88 18.92 4.80
N PRO A 96 -37.57 17.63 5.01
CA PRO A 96 -37.67 17.02 6.33
C PRO A 96 -36.59 17.61 7.25
N GLU A 97 -36.98 18.07 8.42
CA GLU A 97 -36.06 18.52 9.47
C GLU A 97 -35.07 17.40 9.85
N LEU A 98 -33.78 17.73 9.85
CA LEU A 98 -32.70 16.87 10.28
C LEU A 98 -32.89 16.52 11.77
N PRO A 99 -32.87 15.24 12.19
CA PRO A 99 -33.05 14.89 13.60
C PRO A 99 -31.88 15.41 14.44
N GLU A 100 -32.22 16.21 15.46
CA GLU A 100 -31.31 16.72 16.48
C GLU A 100 -30.61 15.56 17.20
N ILE A 101 -29.29 15.44 17.05
CA ILE A 101 -28.47 14.48 17.79
C ILE A 101 -28.42 14.92 19.26
N LYS A 102 -29.27 14.33 20.10
CA LYS A 102 -29.17 14.43 21.57
C LYS A 102 -27.84 13.83 22.03
N ARG A 103 -26.95 14.65 22.56
CA ARG A 103 -25.74 14.21 23.27
C ARG A 103 -26.14 13.40 24.51
N PRO A 104 -25.56 12.21 24.76
CA PRO A 104 -25.78 11.50 26.02
C PRO A 104 -25.23 12.33 27.21
N LYS A 105 -25.98 12.36 28.32
CA LYS A 105 -25.53 12.91 29.60
C LYS A 105 -24.28 12.18 30.10
N PRO A 106 -23.36 12.87 30.82
CA PRO A 106 -22.20 12.23 31.44
C PRO A 106 -22.62 11.16 32.43
N ILE A 107 -22.05 9.97 32.29
CA ILE A 107 -22.19 8.87 33.25
C ILE A 107 -21.36 9.24 34.48
N ALA A 108 -21.94 9.06 35.68
CA ALA A 108 -21.27 9.27 36.96
C ALA A 108 -19.95 8.47 37.06
N PRO A 109 -18.96 8.95 37.84
CA PRO A 109 -17.67 8.27 37.94
C PRO A 109 -17.84 6.88 38.59
N PRO A 110 -17.09 5.87 38.14
CA PRO A 110 -17.13 4.54 38.74
C PRO A 110 -16.51 4.55 40.16
N PRO A 111 -16.92 3.62 41.05
CA PRO A 111 -16.30 3.47 42.36
C PRO A 111 -14.80 3.15 42.23
N PRO A 112 -13.97 3.59 43.20
CA PRO A 112 -12.55 3.29 43.19
C PRO A 112 -12.35 1.78 43.44
N ASP A 113 -11.34 1.21 42.77
CA ASP A 113 -10.86 -0.18 42.91
C ASP A 113 -11.47 -1.26 42.01
N PHE A 114 -11.70 -0.93 40.73
CA PHE A 114 -11.51 -1.92 39.67
C PHE A 114 -10.33 -1.51 38.79
N ILE A 115 -9.13 -1.97 39.16
CA ILE A 115 -8.05 -2.12 38.20
C ILE A 115 -8.46 -3.33 37.35
N PRO A 116 -8.92 -3.19 36.10
CA PRO A 116 -9.11 -4.36 35.26
C PRO A 116 -7.75 -5.05 35.18
N PRO A 117 -7.65 -6.37 35.42
CA PRO A 117 -6.39 -7.06 35.19
C PRO A 117 -6.02 -6.77 33.74
N ARG A 118 -4.89 -6.08 33.52
CA ARG A 118 -4.32 -5.95 32.18
C ARG A 118 -4.28 -7.38 31.65
N PRO A 119 -4.90 -7.71 30.50
CA PRO A 119 -4.71 -9.04 29.96
C PRO A 119 -3.20 -9.21 29.78
N LEU A 120 -2.61 -10.10 30.58
CA LEU A 120 -1.22 -10.49 30.44
C LEU A 120 -1.10 -11.03 29.02
N ARG A 121 -0.45 -10.25 28.16
CA ARG A 121 -0.18 -10.66 26.78
C ARG A 121 0.64 -11.93 26.89
N ARG A 122 0.14 -13.02 26.30
CA ARG A 122 0.89 -14.29 26.29
C ARG A 122 2.22 -14.06 25.60
N THR A 123 3.26 -14.72 26.06
CA THR A 123 4.56 -14.71 25.37
C THR A 123 4.46 -15.48 24.05
N ILE A 124 5.41 -15.28 23.14
CA ILE A 124 5.45 -16.03 21.88
C ILE A 124 5.52 -17.54 22.17
N GLY A 125 6.35 -17.95 23.14
CA GLY A 125 6.47 -19.35 23.56
C GLY A 125 5.15 -19.93 24.07
N GLU A 126 4.43 -19.20 24.91
CA GLU A 126 3.11 -19.62 25.41
C GLU A 126 2.06 -19.76 24.29
N MET A 127 2.07 -18.83 23.32
CA MET A 127 1.15 -18.91 22.18
C MET A 127 1.44 -20.14 21.32
N LEU A 128 2.71 -20.34 20.94
CA LEU A 128 3.10 -21.45 20.08
C LEU A 128 2.97 -22.81 20.79
N PHE A 129 3.22 -22.87 22.10
CA PHE A 129 3.00 -24.08 22.90
C PHE A 129 1.51 -24.46 22.95
N GLY A 130 0.63 -23.45 22.95
CA GLY A 130 -0.81 -23.67 22.85
C GLY A 130 -1.30 -24.06 21.45
N TRP A 131 -0.45 -24.06 20.41
CA TRP A 131 -0.83 -24.42 19.05
C TRP A 131 -0.36 -25.81 18.67
N ASN A 132 -1.09 -26.46 17.77
CA ASN A 132 -0.76 -27.81 17.32
C ASN A 132 0.40 -27.74 16.32
N CYS A 133 1.61 -28.13 16.73
CA CYS A 133 2.76 -28.20 15.85
C CYS A 133 2.55 -29.27 14.75
N ILE A 134 2.81 -28.91 13.50
CA ILE A 134 2.65 -29.79 12.33
C ILE A 134 4.04 -30.19 11.84
N GLY A 135 4.39 -31.46 12.02
CA GLY A 135 5.74 -31.97 11.74
C GLY A 135 6.02 -32.27 10.27
N SER A 136 4.98 -32.34 9.43
CA SER A 136 5.13 -32.68 8.00
C SER A 136 4.08 -31.97 7.15
N ILE A 137 4.46 -31.62 5.92
CA ILE A 137 3.55 -31.03 4.93
C ILE A 137 2.35 -31.94 4.65
N ARG A 138 2.56 -33.26 4.67
CA ARG A 138 1.49 -34.25 4.43
C ARG A 138 0.41 -34.22 5.50
N GLN A 139 0.72 -33.68 6.68
CA GLN A 139 -0.23 -33.56 7.78
C GLN A 139 -1.07 -32.28 7.71
N MET A 140 -0.62 -31.26 6.97
CA MET A 140 -1.30 -29.96 6.92
C MET A 140 -2.78 -30.09 6.49
N PRO A 141 -3.14 -30.81 5.42
CA PRO A 141 -4.53 -30.87 4.98
C PRO A 141 -5.50 -31.43 6.03
N PHE A 142 -5.06 -32.31 6.93
CA PHE A 142 -5.92 -32.87 7.98
C PHE A 142 -6.40 -31.84 9.01
N PHE A 143 -5.78 -30.66 9.06
CA PHE A 143 -6.21 -29.56 9.93
C PHE A 143 -7.18 -28.59 9.25
N LEU A 144 -7.46 -28.78 7.95
CA LEU A 144 -8.49 -28.05 7.22
C LEU A 144 -9.84 -28.77 7.30
N ALA A 145 -10.93 -28.05 7.09
CA ALA A 145 -12.28 -28.60 6.98
C ALA A 145 -12.39 -29.53 5.77
N ASN A 146 -11.71 -29.18 4.67
CA ASN A 146 -11.57 -30.04 3.51
C ASN A 146 -10.15 -30.66 3.47
N ASP A 147 -10.04 -31.90 3.94
CA ASP A 147 -8.79 -32.68 3.99
C ASP A 147 -8.20 -33.01 2.60
N LYS A 148 -8.99 -32.82 1.54
CA LYS A 148 -8.54 -32.96 0.14
C LYS A 148 -7.96 -31.67 -0.43
N THR A 149 -7.88 -30.59 0.34
CA THR A 149 -7.26 -29.34 -0.10
C THR A 149 -5.77 -29.59 -0.40
N PRO A 150 -5.32 -29.49 -1.66
CA PRO A 150 -3.91 -29.68 -1.97
C PRO A 150 -3.10 -28.56 -1.32
N LEU A 151 -2.03 -28.94 -0.62
CA LEU A 151 -1.05 -28.02 -0.04
C LEU A 151 0.35 -28.57 -0.31
N SER A 152 1.12 -27.83 -1.09
CA SER A 152 2.53 -28.13 -1.36
C SER A 152 3.39 -26.87 -1.33
N PHE A 153 4.69 -27.00 -1.08
CA PHE A 153 5.63 -25.90 -1.31
C PHE A 153 6.06 -25.90 -2.77
N ARG A 154 6.13 -24.72 -3.40
CA ARG A 154 6.67 -24.59 -4.76
C ARG A 154 8.14 -25.00 -4.87
N ASN A 155 8.90 -24.79 -3.79
CA ASN A 155 10.22 -25.38 -3.63
C ASN A 155 10.09 -26.55 -2.64
N PRO A 156 10.18 -27.82 -3.11
CA PRO A 156 10.07 -28.98 -2.23
C PRO A 156 11.11 -29.02 -1.11
N SER A 157 12.26 -28.36 -1.31
CA SER A 157 13.35 -28.25 -0.32
C SER A 157 13.19 -27.05 0.61
N ALA A 158 12.07 -26.32 0.57
CA ALA A 158 11.81 -25.19 1.45
C ALA A 158 11.74 -25.64 2.91
N ARG A 159 12.56 -25.01 3.76
CA ARG A 159 12.44 -25.18 5.21
C ARG A 159 11.18 -24.46 5.70
N PHE A 160 10.46 -25.10 6.59
CA PHE A 160 9.27 -24.51 7.19
C PHE A 160 9.08 -24.96 8.64
N ARG A 161 8.26 -24.20 9.35
CA ARG A 161 7.58 -24.62 10.58
C ARG A 161 6.10 -24.30 10.41
N ALA A 162 5.23 -25.15 10.94
CA ALA A 162 3.81 -24.96 10.78
C ALA A 162 3.05 -25.34 12.04
N TRP A 163 1.93 -24.66 12.24
CA TRP A 163 1.06 -24.84 13.38
C TRP A 163 -0.40 -24.77 12.93
N ASN A 164 -1.27 -25.59 13.51
CA ASN A 164 -2.70 -25.37 13.47
C ASN A 164 -3.15 -24.62 14.73
N ILE A 165 -4.05 -23.66 14.54
CA ILE A 165 -4.65 -22.91 15.65
C ILE A 165 -5.80 -23.77 16.21
N PRO A 166 -5.80 -24.11 17.51
CA PRO A 166 -6.75 -25.05 18.09
C PRO A 166 -8.21 -24.64 17.86
N SER A 167 -9.07 -25.64 17.64
CA SER A 167 -10.52 -25.45 17.40
C SER A 167 -10.85 -24.60 16.17
N THR A 168 -9.93 -24.53 15.19
CA THR A 168 -10.14 -23.82 13.93
C THR A 168 -9.54 -24.60 12.76
N HIS A 169 -10.00 -24.30 11.55
CA HIS A 169 -9.40 -24.79 10.30
C HIS A 169 -8.33 -23.84 9.75
N THR A 170 -7.56 -23.20 10.64
CA THR A 170 -6.48 -22.29 10.27
C THR A 170 -5.12 -22.93 10.48
N ILE A 171 -4.25 -22.82 9.46
CA ILE A 171 -2.85 -23.22 9.51
C ILE A 171 -1.98 -21.97 9.37
N PHE A 172 -1.02 -21.82 10.27
CA PHE A 172 0.02 -20.82 10.18
C PHE A 172 1.34 -21.49 9.80
N VAL A 173 1.97 -21.01 8.73
CA VAL A 173 3.22 -21.54 8.18
C VAL A 173 4.27 -20.44 8.21
N SER A 174 5.43 -20.71 8.80
CA SER A 174 6.63 -19.89 8.66
C SER A 174 7.61 -20.56 7.71
N THR A 175 8.03 -19.87 6.66
CA THR A 175 8.97 -20.37 5.64
C THR A 175 9.87 -19.25 5.12
N SER A 176 10.77 -19.58 4.19
CA SER A 176 11.64 -18.63 3.52
C SER A 176 11.65 -18.76 2.00
N GLY A 177 12.13 -17.70 1.35
CA GLY A 177 12.37 -17.65 -0.09
C GLY A 177 11.97 -16.32 -0.70
N GLN A 178 12.01 -16.26 -2.03
CA GLN A 178 11.60 -15.07 -2.77
C GLN A 178 10.13 -14.75 -2.51
N PHE A 179 9.87 -13.52 -2.06
CA PHE A 179 8.58 -13.09 -1.55
C PHE A 179 7.60 -12.66 -2.66
N SER A 180 8.10 -12.29 -3.85
CA SER A 180 7.29 -11.80 -4.97
C SER A 180 6.52 -12.87 -5.74
N SER A 181 6.44 -14.10 -5.21
CA SER A 181 5.63 -15.20 -5.70
C SER A 181 5.11 -16.05 -4.54
N LEU A 182 4.06 -16.83 -4.77
CA LEU A 182 3.48 -17.71 -3.76
C LEU A 182 4.48 -18.80 -3.35
N ARG A 183 4.74 -18.96 -2.05
CA ARG A 183 5.62 -20.02 -1.53
C ARG A 183 4.95 -21.39 -1.51
N MET A 184 3.64 -21.40 -1.33
CA MET A 184 2.81 -22.60 -1.35
C MET A 184 1.90 -22.60 -2.57
N GLN A 185 1.50 -23.80 -2.96
CA GLN A 185 0.58 -24.07 -4.06
C GLN A 185 -0.64 -24.79 -3.49
N SER A 186 -1.82 -24.35 -3.91
CA SER A 186 -3.11 -24.84 -3.43
C SER A 186 -4.25 -24.42 -4.35
N ASN A 187 -5.42 -25.05 -4.21
CA ASN A 187 -6.66 -24.60 -4.83
C ASN A 187 -7.37 -23.48 -4.02
N LEU A 188 -6.77 -23.02 -2.92
CA LEU A 188 -7.26 -21.88 -2.16
C LEU A 188 -6.88 -20.57 -2.86
N PRO A 189 -7.85 -19.66 -3.13
CA PRO A 189 -7.55 -18.33 -3.65
C PRO A 189 -6.55 -17.60 -2.75
N ALA A 190 -5.51 -17.02 -3.33
CA ALA A 190 -4.36 -16.52 -2.58
C ALA A 190 -4.19 -14.99 -2.67
N ALA A 191 -3.76 -14.39 -1.57
CA ALA A 191 -3.32 -13.00 -1.49
C ALA A 191 -1.82 -12.94 -1.12
N ILE A 192 -1.11 -11.93 -1.63
CA ILE A 192 0.24 -11.57 -1.18
C ILE A 192 0.21 -10.15 -0.62
N ALA A 193 0.67 -9.98 0.62
CA ALA A 193 0.81 -8.68 1.24
C ALA A 193 2.24 -8.15 1.16
N ASN A 194 2.41 -6.88 0.84
CA ASN A 194 3.67 -6.17 0.81
C ASN A 194 3.79 -5.23 2.03
N ALA A 195 5.02 -5.08 2.53
CA ALA A 195 5.35 -4.10 3.54
C ALA A 195 5.81 -2.80 2.87
N THR A 196 4.91 -1.82 2.76
CA THR A 196 5.18 -0.52 2.12
C THR A 196 6.04 0.36 3.02
N GLN A 197 6.95 1.14 2.42
CA GLN A 197 7.96 1.91 3.15
C GLN A 197 7.57 3.34 3.54
N SER A 198 6.56 3.90 2.88
CA SER A 198 6.16 5.29 3.07
C SER A 198 4.64 5.40 3.05
N ALA A 199 4.12 6.30 3.87
CA ALA A 199 2.71 6.67 3.84
C ALA A 199 2.31 7.22 2.47
N ALA A 200 3.17 8.05 1.88
CA ALA A 200 3.11 8.39 0.47
C ALA A 200 3.91 7.34 -0.31
N PHE A 201 3.22 6.38 -0.91
CA PHE A 201 3.81 5.25 -1.65
C PHE A 201 5.06 5.66 -2.45
N ALA A 202 6.18 4.98 -2.20
CA ALA A 202 7.38 5.18 -2.99
C ALA A 202 7.04 4.95 -4.48
N LYS A 203 7.51 5.86 -5.34
CA LYS A 203 7.47 5.61 -6.78
C LYS A 203 8.16 4.26 -7.04
N ARG A 204 7.53 3.43 -7.84
CA ARG A 204 8.05 2.12 -8.25
C ARG A 204 9.54 2.22 -8.58
N GLY A 205 10.37 1.42 -7.90
CA GLY A 205 11.81 1.33 -8.17
C GLY A 205 12.69 2.47 -7.64
N GLN A 206 12.14 3.42 -6.86
CA GLN A 206 12.95 4.43 -6.16
C GLN A 206 12.85 4.23 -4.64
N GLY A 207 13.90 3.66 -4.06
CA GLY A 207 14.15 3.72 -2.62
C GLY A 207 13.41 2.70 -1.76
N GLY A 208 13.10 1.51 -2.29
CA GLY A 208 12.72 0.38 -1.44
C GLY A 208 13.95 -0.36 -0.88
N LEU A 209 13.74 -1.08 0.23
CA LEU A 209 14.61 -2.11 0.79
C LEU A 209 13.73 -3.32 1.17
N GLY A 210 14.20 -4.53 0.89
CA GLY A 210 13.53 -5.77 1.36
C GLY A 210 12.40 -6.23 0.43
N VAL A 211 11.27 -6.67 1.00
CA VAL A 211 10.16 -7.28 0.23
C VAL A 211 9.54 -6.33 -0.80
N ASN A 212 9.59 -5.03 -0.53
CA ASN A 212 9.06 -3.98 -1.41
C ASN A 212 9.81 -3.89 -2.76
N ASP A 213 11.10 -4.25 -2.81
CA ASP A 213 11.91 -4.16 -4.04
C ASP A 213 11.62 -5.26 -5.05
N ALA A 214 11.08 -6.39 -4.58
CA ALA A 214 10.83 -7.54 -5.42
C ALA A 214 9.59 -7.35 -6.31
N PHE A 215 8.60 -6.56 -5.87
CA PHE A 215 7.33 -6.38 -6.59
C PHE A 215 7.41 -5.50 -7.84
N PRO A 216 8.22 -4.43 -7.91
CA PRO A 216 8.46 -3.69 -9.15
C PRO A 216 8.97 -4.56 -10.31
N ALA A 217 9.61 -5.70 -10.07
CA ALA A 217 9.99 -6.59 -11.17
C ALA A 217 8.79 -7.40 -11.70
N VAL A 218 7.80 -7.69 -10.85
CA VAL A 218 6.72 -8.65 -11.12
C VAL A 218 5.40 -7.97 -11.54
N LEU A 219 4.95 -6.95 -10.80
CA LEU A 219 3.61 -6.35 -10.98
C LEU A 219 3.53 -5.41 -12.19
N THR A 220 2.34 -5.13 -12.72
CA THR A 220 2.15 -4.00 -13.65
C THR A 220 2.11 -2.67 -12.88
N ASP A 221 2.30 -1.54 -13.59
CA ASP A 221 2.15 -0.22 -12.96
C ASP A 221 0.71 0.00 -12.47
N LYS A 222 -0.26 -0.52 -13.24
CA LYS A 222 -1.68 -0.43 -12.89
C LYS A 222 -1.99 -1.11 -11.56
N CYS A 223 -1.55 -2.36 -11.36
CA CYS A 223 -1.74 -3.05 -10.07
C CYS A 223 -1.10 -2.28 -8.90
N TRP A 224 0.08 -1.70 -9.11
CA TRP A 224 0.75 -0.92 -8.07
C TRP A 224 0.01 0.37 -7.70
N GLU A 225 -0.50 1.09 -8.69
CA GLU A 225 -1.25 2.33 -8.47
C GLU A 225 -2.65 2.07 -7.89
N GLU A 226 -3.37 1.07 -8.39
CA GLU A 226 -4.72 0.72 -7.92
C GLU A 226 -4.71 0.13 -6.51
N SER A 227 -3.60 -0.43 -6.04
CA SER A 227 -3.50 -0.97 -4.67
C SER A 227 -3.30 0.11 -3.61
N LYS A 228 -3.22 1.38 -4.00
CA LYS A 228 -3.19 2.52 -3.08
C LYS A 228 -4.61 2.88 -2.64
N PRO A 229 -4.82 3.37 -1.41
CA PRO A 229 -6.11 3.88 -0.98
C PRO A 229 -6.48 5.13 -1.80
N ASP A 230 -7.77 5.46 -1.85
CA ASP A 230 -8.29 6.63 -2.58
C ASP A 230 -7.65 7.96 -2.13
N SER A 231 -7.23 8.05 -0.87
CA SER A 231 -6.49 9.19 -0.32
C SER A 231 -5.09 9.37 -0.93
N GLY A 232 -4.58 8.33 -1.61
CA GLY A 232 -3.19 8.21 -2.07
C GLY A 232 -2.17 8.02 -0.95
N ILE A 233 -2.61 7.94 0.30
CA ILE A 233 -1.76 7.85 1.50
C ILE A 233 -2.25 6.74 2.41
N LEU A 234 -1.37 5.79 2.72
CA LEU A 234 -1.64 4.73 3.70
C LEU A 234 -1.11 5.14 5.07
N LEU A 235 -1.90 5.02 6.13
CA LEU A 235 -1.42 5.31 7.49
C LEU A 235 -0.87 4.04 8.16
N PRO A 236 0.05 4.18 9.15
CA PRO A 236 0.54 3.04 9.91
C PRO A 236 -0.63 2.29 10.57
N GLY A 237 -0.67 0.97 10.42
CA GLY A 237 -1.79 0.16 10.91
C GLY A 237 -2.87 -0.11 9.86
N GLU A 238 -2.80 0.52 8.70
CA GLU A 238 -3.76 0.33 7.61
C GLU A 238 -3.21 -0.59 6.53
N CYS A 239 -4.14 -1.08 5.69
CA CYS A 239 -3.82 -1.73 4.43
C CYS A 239 -4.75 -1.25 3.31
N SER A 240 -4.30 -1.40 2.07
CA SER A 240 -5.10 -1.22 0.87
C SER A 240 -4.79 -2.34 -0.10
N SER A 241 -5.70 -2.67 -1.02
CA SER A 241 -5.53 -3.80 -1.92
C SER A 241 -5.99 -3.51 -3.34
N ALA A 242 -5.48 -4.29 -4.29
CA ALA A 242 -6.01 -4.37 -5.64
C ALA A 242 -5.90 -5.80 -6.16
N THR A 243 -6.67 -6.09 -7.20
CA THR A 243 -6.52 -7.32 -7.98
C THR A 243 -5.09 -7.43 -8.47
N TRP A 244 -4.53 -8.63 -8.34
CA TRP A 244 -3.18 -8.92 -8.82
C TRP A 244 -3.12 -8.84 -10.34
N GLU A 245 -2.22 -8.00 -10.85
CA GLU A 245 -1.87 -7.94 -12.27
C GLU A 245 -0.34 -7.94 -12.38
N ASP A 246 0.23 -8.99 -12.96
CA ASP A 246 1.66 -9.11 -13.20
C ASP A 246 2.02 -8.97 -14.69
N LYS A 247 3.31 -8.73 -14.93
CA LYS A 247 3.86 -8.57 -16.28
C LYS A 247 3.99 -9.89 -17.05
N ASN A 248 3.95 -11.03 -16.37
CA ASN A 248 4.25 -12.31 -16.99
C ASN A 248 2.95 -12.99 -17.44
N HIS A 249 2.42 -12.58 -18.59
CA HIS A 249 1.18 -13.14 -19.13
C HIS A 249 1.26 -14.61 -19.57
N LEU A 250 2.46 -15.19 -19.65
CA LEU A 250 2.66 -16.58 -20.10
C LEU A 250 2.27 -17.62 -19.05
N VAL A 251 2.34 -17.26 -17.76
CA VAL A 251 1.95 -18.17 -16.69
C VAL A 251 0.49 -17.88 -16.32
N PRO A 252 -0.44 -18.84 -16.50
CA PRO A 252 -1.83 -18.61 -16.12
C PRO A 252 -1.96 -18.47 -14.61
N CYS A 253 -3.00 -17.77 -14.15
CA CYS A 253 -3.27 -17.62 -12.72
C CYS A 253 -3.68 -18.96 -12.08
N TRP A 254 -4.48 -19.75 -12.80
CA TRP A 254 -4.91 -21.09 -12.43
C TRP A 254 -4.19 -22.14 -13.28
N ASP A 255 -3.77 -23.22 -12.65
CA ASP A 255 -3.16 -24.39 -13.28
C ASP A 255 -4.20 -25.51 -13.38
N GLU A 256 -4.57 -25.87 -14.60
CA GLU A 256 -5.56 -26.93 -14.85
C GLU A 256 -5.03 -28.34 -14.58
N GLU A 257 -3.72 -28.58 -14.72
CA GLU A 257 -3.12 -29.89 -14.50
C GLU A 257 -3.07 -30.20 -12.99
N THR A 258 -2.56 -29.24 -12.22
CA THR A 258 -2.44 -29.41 -10.76
C THR A 258 -3.69 -29.02 -10.00
N LYS A 259 -4.66 -28.34 -10.65
CA LYS A 259 -5.86 -27.75 -10.04
C LYS A 259 -5.50 -26.81 -8.89
N THR A 260 -4.56 -25.90 -9.12
CA THR A 260 -4.09 -24.95 -8.11
C THR A 260 -3.79 -23.57 -8.66
N TYR A 261 -3.69 -22.57 -7.78
CA TYR A 261 -3.27 -21.22 -8.15
C TYR A 261 -1.75 -21.14 -8.34
N ASN A 262 -1.33 -20.65 -9.51
CA ASN A 262 0.05 -20.30 -9.83
C ASN A 262 0.43 -18.88 -9.38
N LYS A 263 -0.57 -18.00 -9.29
CA LYS A 263 -0.42 -16.58 -8.94
C LYS A 263 -1.47 -16.21 -7.89
N PRO A 264 -1.21 -15.22 -7.04
CA PRO A 264 -2.26 -14.69 -6.17
C PRO A 264 -3.34 -13.98 -7.01
N LEU A 265 -4.51 -13.81 -6.41
CA LEU A 265 -5.60 -12.99 -6.94
C LEU A 265 -5.55 -11.55 -6.42
N LEU A 266 -4.91 -11.33 -5.27
CA LEU A 266 -4.92 -10.05 -4.58
C LEU A 266 -3.51 -9.63 -4.17
N PHE A 267 -3.18 -8.37 -4.43
CA PHE A 267 -2.02 -7.69 -3.91
C PHE A 267 -2.47 -6.72 -2.81
N ILE A 268 -1.91 -6.86 -1.60
CA ILE A 268 -2.23 -6.00 -0.47
C ILE A 268 -0.98 -5.18 -0.13
N GLN A 269 -1.13 -3.89 0.09
CA GLN A 269 -0.10 -3.02 0.64
C GLN A 269 -0.43 -2.72 2.10
N MET A 270 0.55 -2.91 2.98
CA MET A 270 0.42 -2.64 4.42
C MET A 270 1.49 -1.67 4.88
N LEU A 271 1.15 -0.75 5.79
CA LEU A 271 2.13 0.16 6.39
C LEU A 271 2.38 -0.18 7.86
N ALA A 272 3.65 -0.41 8.17
CA ALA A 272 4.13 -0.69 9.51
C ALA A 272 4.44 0.62 10.27
N PRO A 273 4.42 0.62 11.62
CA PRO A 273 4.93 1.74 12.38
C PRO A 273 6.45 1.87 12.21
N LYS A 274 6.92 3.09 11.93
CA LYS A 274 8.35 3.40 11.92
C LYS A 274 8.80 3.80 13.32
N ALA A 275 9.78 3.11 13.90
CA ALA A 275 10.20 3.33 15.29
C ALA A 275 10.45 4.79 15.67
N SER A 276 11.10 5.56 14.80
CA SER A 276 11.39 6.98 15.05
C SER A 276 10.14 7.85 15.18
N MET A 277 9.01 7.47 14.59
CA MET A 277 7.74 8.20 14.70
C MET A 277 7.03 7.93 16.03
N TYR A 278 7.40 6.86 16.73
CA TYR A 278 6.78 6.40 17.97
C TYR A 278 7.77 6.32 19.13
N GLN A 279 8.84 7.11 19.09
CA GLN A 279 9.85 7.19 20.16
C GLN A 279 10.49 5.82 20.53
N ASP A 280 10.57 4.91 19.56
CA ASP A 280 10.99 3.52 19.73
C ASP A 280 10.13 2.72 20.74
N ASP A 281 8.88 3.13 20.98
CA ASP A 281 8.01 2.46 21.94
C ASP A 281 7.50 1.11 21.41
N SER A 282 7.95 0.04 22.07
CA SER A 282 7.54 -1.34 21.78
C SER A 282 6.03 -1.59 21.95
N LYS A 283 5.32 -0.81 22.79
CA LYS A 283 3.87 -0.96 22.93
C LYS A 283 3.16 -0.43 21.69
N SER A 284 3.54 0.76 21.24
CA SER A 284 3.07 1.34 19.98
C SER A 284 3.34 0.42 18.79
N CYS A 285 4.54 -0.18 18.73
CA CYS A 285 4.85 -1.20 17.71
C CYS A 285 3.83 -2.33 17.71
N TYR A 286 3.58 -2.93 18.88
CA TYR A 286 2.63 -4.03 18.99
C TYR A 286 1.22 -3.64 18.52
N GLU A 287 0.71 -2.50 18.98
CA GLU A 287 -0.69 -2.10 18.74
C GLU A 287 -0.95 -1.80 17.27
N ILE A 288 -0.04 -1.05 16.65
CA ILE A 288 -0.18 -0.66 15.24
C ILE A 288 0.10 -1.84 14.31
N THR A 289 1.10 -2.67 14.62
CA THR A 289 1.37 -3.88 13.83
C THR A 289 0.23 -4.90 13.95
N LEU A 290 -0.37 -5.05 15.12
CA LEU A 290 -1.58 -5.88 15.31
C LEU A 290 -2.73 -5.39 14.43
N GLN A 291 -2.94 -4.07 14.39
CA GLN A 291 -3.95 -3.45 13.54
C GLN A 291 -3.68 -3.71 12.06
N ALA A 292 -2.44 -3.50 11.60
CA ALA A 292 -2.05 -3.73 10.21
C ALA A 292 -2.31 -5.18 9.77
N TYR A 293 -1.85 -6.16 10.56
CA TYR A 293 -2.09 -7.57 10.23
C TYR A 293 -3.57 -7.94 10.24
N THR A 294 -4.31 -7.45 11.24
CA THR A 294 -5.76 -7.69 11.31
C THR A 294 -6.46 -7.12 10.07
N ALA A 295 -6.17 -5.86 9.72
CA ALA A 295 -6.73 -5.22 8.53
C ALA A 295 -6.39 -6.01 7.26
N CYS A 296 -5.13 -6.42 7.09
CA CYS A 296 -4.70 -7.22 5.94
C CYS A 296 -5.44 -8.56 5.85
N PHE A 297 -5.61 -9.27 6.96
CA PHE A 297 -6.30 -10.56 6.96
C PHE A 297 -7.79 -10.40 6.65
N GLU A 298 -8.45 -9.41 7.24
CA GLU A 298 -9.85 -9.10 6.96
C GLU A 298 -10.05 -8.70 5.50
N GLU A 299 -9.15 -7.89 4.95
CA GLU A 299 -9.20 -7.47 3.54
C GLU A 299 -9.04 -8.65 2.59
N ALA A 300 -8.07 -9.53 2.84
CA ALA A 300 -7.89 -10.75 2.04
C ALA A 300 -9.15 -11.64 2.07
N ILE A 301 -9.70 -11.88 3.27
CA ILE A 301 -10.87 -12.73 3.47
C ILE A 301 -12.13 -12.12 2.84
N ARG A 302 -12.30 -10.79 2.95
CA ARG A 302 -13.38 -10.02 2.32
C ARG A 302 -13.34 -10.18 0.79
N CYS A 303 -12.15 -10.19 0.22
CA CYS A 303 -11.92 -10.42 -1.21
C CYS A 303 -11.90 -11.92 -1.61
N GLY A 304 -12.31 -12.83 -0.72
CA GLY A 304 -12.43 -14.26 -1.01
C GLY A 304 -11.12 -15.04 -0.96
N CYS A 305 -10.00 -14.41 -0.59
CA CYS A 305 -8.72 -15.10 -0.42
C CYS A 305 -8.69 -15.89 0.90
N ARG A 306 -8.17 -17.11 0.83
CA ARG A 306 -8.05 -18.06 1.95
C ARG A 306 -6.62 -18.49 2.23
N MET A 307 -5.73 -18.32 1.25
CA MET A 307 -4.29 -18.41 1.46
C MET A 307 -3.70 -16.99 1.49
N ILE A 308 -3.00 -16.61 2.55
CA ILE A 308 -2.52 -15.24 2.72
C ILE A 308 -1.03 -15.28 3.03
N GLN A 309 -0.21 -14.85 2.08
CA GLN A 309 1.23 -14.74 2.26
C GLN A 309 1.60 -13.35 2.74
N ILE A 310 2.31 -13.28 3.86
CA ILE A 310 2.64 -12.03 4.54
C ILE A 310 4.13 -11.96 4.91
N PRO A 311 4.72 -10.76 4.97
CA PRO A 311 6.06 -10.54 5.48
C PRO A 311 6.02 -10.27 6.99
N LEU A 312 7.17 -10.36 7.67
CA LEU A 312 7.31 -9.76 9.00
C LEU A 312 7.51 -8.24 8.89
N ILE A 313 6.48 -7.46 9.21
CA ILE A 313 6.53 -6.00 9.16
C ILE A 313 7.16 -5.41 10.43
N ALA A 314 7.59 -4.15 10.37
CA ALA A 314 8.25 -3.43 11.47
C ALA A 314 9.57 -4.06 11.98
N ALA A 315 10.11 -5.09 11.34
CA ALA A 315 11.28 -5.83 11.81
C ALA A 315 12.53 -5.66 10.94
N PHE A 316 12.54 -4.69 10.03
CA PHE A 316 13.64 -4.48 9.08
C PHE A 316 13.89 -3.01 8.74
N GLY A 317 15.06 -2.73 8.18
CA GLY A 317 15.39 -1.43 7.58
C GLY A 317 15.25 -0.26 8.55
N ASP A 318 14.58 0.79 8.08
CA ASP A 318 14.34 2.03 8.81
C ASP A 318 13.12 1.98 9.75
N PHE A 319 12.40 0.85 9.78
CA PHE A 319 11.27 0.64 10.68
C PHE A 319 11.66 0.28 12.11
N VAL A 320 12.87 -0.24 12.31
CA VAL A 320 13.37 -0.64 13.64
C VAL A 320 14.09 0.52 14.34
N PRO A 321 14.15 0.52 15.68
CA PRO A 321 14.90 1.51 16.44
C PRO A 321 16.36 1.62 15.98
N ARG A 322 16.92 2.83 15.94
CA ARG A 322 18.37 3.01 15.66
C ARG A 322 19.21 2.47 16.81
N ALA A 323 18.76 2.64 18.04
CA ALA A 323 19.40 2.10 19.24
C ALA A 323 19.28 0.57 19.28
N LEU A 324 20.42 -0.13 19.19
CA LEU A 324 20.47 -1.60 19.17
C LEU A 324 19.84 -2.24 20.41
N SER A 325 19.94 -1.59 21.58
CA SER A 325 19.35 -2.06 22.84
C SER A 325 17.82 -2.12 22.80
N LYS A 326 17.16 -1.30 21.98
CA LYS A 326 15.70 -1.27 21.85
C LYS A 326 15.16 -2.21 20.76
N ARG A 327 16.01 -2.63 19.81
CA ARG A 327 15.59 -3.47 18.67
C ARG A 327 14.98 -4.83 19.07
N PRO A 328 15.54 -5.60 20.03
CA PRO A 328 14.99 -6.90 20.37
C PRO A 328 13.53 -6.82 20.83
N LYS A 329 13.24 -5.91 21.77
CA LYS A 329 11.89 -5.71 22.31
C LYS A 329 10.90 -5.21 21.24
N TRP A 330 11.36 -4.35 20.34
CA TRP A 330 10.56 -3.89 19.20
C TRP A 330 10.20 -5.03 18.24
N ILE A 331 11.19 -5.84 17.85
CA ILE A 331 10.97 -6.98 16.94
C ILE A 331 10.11 -8.05 17.62
N GLU A 332 10.30 -8.29 18.92
CA GLU A 332 9.46 -9.19 19.70
C GLU A 332 8.01 -8.71 19.73
N SER A 333 7.75 -7.42 19.95
CA SER A 333 6.41 -6.82 19.83
C SER A 333 5.79 -7.04 18.45
N ALA A 334 6.57 -6.85 17.36
CA ALA A 334 6.09 -7.08 16.01
C ALA A 334 5.71 -8.56 15.78
N LYS A 335 6.56 -9.51 16.19
CA LYS A 335 6.25 -10.96 16.13
C LYS A 335 5.02 -11.32 16.95
N LEU A 336 4.94 -10.81 18.18
CA LEU A 336 3.83 -11.12 19.07
C LEU A 336 2.49 -10.56 18.56
N SER A 337 2.53 -9.37 17.96
CA SER A 337 1.34 -8.77 17.33
C SER A 337 0.87 -9.58 16.11
N LEU A 338 1.78 -10.14 15.32
CA LEU A 338 1.44 -11.07 14.24
C LEU A 338 0.72 -12.31 14.78
N LEU A 339 1.29 -12.98 15.78
CA LEU A 339 0.70 -14.21 16.32
C LEU A 339 -0.69 -13.96 16.91
N HIS A 340 -0.90 -12.83 17.60
CA HIS A 340 -2.22 -12.44 18.08
C HIS A 340 -3.18 -12.11 16.94
N ALA A 341 -2.73 -11.46 15.87
CA ALA A 341 -3.57 -11.23 14.69
C ALA A 341 -4.01 -12.56 14.07
N VAL A 342 -3.08 -13.51 13.89
CA VAL A 342 -3.36 -14.86 13.37
C VAL A 342 -4.40 -15.56 14.23
N GLU A 343 -4.20 -15.60 15.54
CA GLU A 343 -5.13 -16.27 16.46
C GLU A 343 -6.52 -15.62 16.46
N LYS A 344 -6.57 -14.29 16.48
CA LYS A 344 -7.83 -13.54 16.48
C LYS A 344 -8.62 -13.79 15.19
N THR A 345 -7.96 -13.74 14.04
CA THR A 345 -8.58 -14.03 12.74
C THR A 345 -9.03 -15.48 12.65
N ALA A 346 -8.19 -16.43 13.08
CA ALA A 346 -8.52 -17.86 13.11
C ALA A 346 -9.79 -18.13 13.92
N LYS A 347 -9.89 -17.56 15.13
CA LYS A 347 -11.09 -17.71 15.98
C LYS A 347 -12.33 -17.06 15.37
N LYS A 348 -12.18 -15.87 14.77
CA LYS A 348 -13.30 -15.18 14.10
C LYS A 348 -13.82 -15.97 12.89
N HIS A 349 -12.95 -16.72 12.21
CA HIS A 349 -13.26 -17.49 11.01
C HIS A 349 -13.05 -19.00 11.21
N ALA A 350 -13.38 -19.52 12.39
CA ALA A 350 -13.01 -20.88 12.81
C ALA A 350 -13.47 -21.99 11.84
N SER A 351 -14.60 -21.80 11.16
CA SER A 351 -15.18 -22.75 10.20
C SER A 351 -14.60 -22.66 8.78
N LYS A 352 -13.72 -21.68 8.50
CA LYS A 352 -13.13 -21.50 7.17
C LYS A 352 -11.72 -22.07 7.12
N ASP A 353 -11.41 -22.75 6.02
CA ASP A 353 -10.04 -23.10 5.67
C ASP A 353 -9.23 -21.82 5.45
N LEU A 354 -8.23 -21.59 6.29
CA LEU A 354 -7.32 -20.46 6.20
C LEU A 354 -5.87 -20.93 6.29
N VAL A 355 -5.03 -20.46 5.39
CA VAL A 355 -3.59 -20.75 5.41
C VAL A 355 -2.83 -19.42 5.39
N ILE A 356 -2.22 -19.07 6.51
CA ILE A 356 -1.43 -17.85 6.65
C ILE A 356 0.05 -18.23 6.54
N VAL A 357 0.75 -17.68 5.55
CA VAL A 357 2.14 -18.02 5.22
C VAL A 357 3.04 -16.82 5.50
N LEU A 358 3.72 -16.84 6.63
CA LEU A 358 4.81 -15.92 6.93
C LEU A 358 6.05 -16.29 6.11
N THR A 359 6.44 -15.41 5.19
CA THR A 359 7.63 -15.62 4.34
C THR A 359 8.67 -14.55 4.62
N ASN A 360 9.89 -14.99 4.96
CA ASN A 360 11.03 -14.10 5.18
C ASN A 360 12.22 -14.40 4.26
N ILE A 361 13.10 -13.41 4.11
CA ILE A 361 14.37 -13.50 3.38
C ILE A 361 15.51 -13.34 4.39
N PRO A 362 16.59 -14.15 4.35
CA PRO A 362 16.78 -15.41 3.60
C PRO A 362 16.35 -16.66 4.38
N GLN A 363 16.02 -16.55 5.67
CA GLN A 363 15.68 -17.67 6.55
C GLN A 363 14.29 -17.52 7.18
N PRO A 364 13.63 -18.63 7.57
CA PRO A 364 12.38 -18.57 8.32
C PRO A 364 12.56 -17.79 9.62
N VAL A 365 11.51 -17.15 10.12
CA VAL A 365 11.58 -16.49 11.43
C VAL A 365 11.76 -17.56 12.49
N ASN A 366 12.82 -17.46 13.29
CA ASN A 366 12.84 -18.08 14.61
C ASN A 366 11.79 -17.33 15.44
N LEU A 367 10.57 -17.86 15.44
CA LEU A 367 9.46 -17.42 16.26
C LEU A 367 9.65 -17.94 17.68
#